data_AF-A0A7S1MZK0-F1
#
_entry.id   AF-A0A7S1MZK0-F1
#
_cell.length_a   1.000
_cell.length_b   1.000
_cell.length_c   1.000
_cell.angle_alpha   90.00
_cell.angle_beta   90.00
_cell.angle_gamma   90.00
#
_symmetry.space_group_name_H-M   'P 1'
#
loop_
_entity.id
_entity.type
_entity.pdbx_description
1 polymer ?
#
loop_
_entity_poly.entity_id
_entity_poly.type
_entity_poly.pdbx_seq_one_letter_code
_entity_poly.pdbx_strand_id
1 'polypeptide(L)'
;DGVAAIVDDSFTKCFNKATPTVWNFNFYLFPLWLAGLVVRYVVLFPIRLAFLLSTFFTFNVVFFLSRLLLPKSAFKTRFEKLIVRCICICWVASWTAVITCHGPRPVASKGRVWVSNHTSMIDWLVLSQVTPFATVMQKHPGWLGVIQTYIMDGFGCIYFNRKEAKDREKVALRIKDYVKNDGGFPLLIFPEGTCVNNRYSTMFKKGAFELDAAVCPIAIKYNKIFVDAFWSSRTQSFGMHLVELMTSWAVVADVYFLETQHKQP
;
A
#
# COMPACT_ATOMS: atom_id res chain seq x y z
N ASP A 1 32.43 23.44 2.18
CA ASP A 1 32.09 22.93 0.84
C ASP A 1 30.58 22.82 0.61
N GLY A 2 29.91 23.95 0.40
CA GLY A 2 28.49 23.98 0.03
C GLY A 2 28.18 23.43 -1.36
N VAL A 3 29.20 23.34 -2.23
CA VAL A 3 29.10 22.81 -3.60
C VAL A 3 28.99 21.28 -3.59
N ALA A 4 29.65 20.58 -2.67
CA ALA A 4 29.53 19.12 -2.53
C ALA A 4 28.12 18.69 -2.08
N ALA A 5 27.43 19.52 -1.29
CA ALA A 5 26.04 19.28 -0.88
C ALA A 5 25.01 19.56 -2.00
N ILE A 6 25.37 20.36 -3.01
CA ILE A 6 24.54 20.62 -4.20
C ILE A 6 24.74 19.51 -5.25
N VAL A 7 25.93 18.90 -5.31
CA VAL A 7 26.24 17.79 -6.22
C VAL A 7 25.72 16.45 -5.69
N ASP A 8 25.59 16.30 -4.37
CA ASP A 8 24.93 15.15 -3.78
C ASP A 8 23.42 15.44 -3.63
N ASP A 9 22.68 15.36 -4.75
CA ASP A 9 21.21 15.48 -4.73
C ASP A 9 20.58 14.31 -3.95
N SER A 10 20.61 14.47 -2.63
CA SER A 10 20.11 13.55 -1.63
C SER A 10 18.63 13.24 -1.82
N PHE A 11 17.88 14.16 -2.44
CA PHE A 11 16.45 13.96 -2.69
C PHE A 11 16.21 12.97 -3.82
N THR A 12 16.96 13.06 -4.93
CA THR A 12 16.79 12.12 -6.05
C THR A 12 17.15 10.67 -5.65
N LYS A 13 18.09 10.49 -4.71
CA LYS A 13 18.43 9.17 -4.15
C LYS A 13 17.24 8.44 -3.51
N CYS A 14 16.20 9.16 -3.05
CA CYS A 14 14.97 8.59 -2.50
C CYS A 14 14.12 7.84 -3.55
N PHE A 15 14.33 8.12 -4.83
CA PHE A 15 13.52 7.57 -5.94
C PHE A 15 14.29 6.60 -6.83
N ASN A 16 15.51 6.24 -6.45
CA ASN A 16 16.31 5.28 -7.19
C ASN A 16 15.96 3.86 -6.74
N LYS A 17 15.64 3.00 -7.72
CA LYS A 17 15.52 1.56 -7.52
C LYS A 17 16.91 0.96 -7.28
N ALA A 18 17.01 -0.10 -6.47
CA ALA A 18 18.28 -0.78 -6.30
C ALA A 18 18.70 -1.42 -7.64
N THR A 19 19.92 -1.12 -8.09
CA THR A 19 20.51 -1.82 -9.24
C THR A 19 20.99 -3.19 -8.78
N PRO A 20 20.44 -4.29 -9.32
CA PRO A 20 20.92 -5.62 -8.96
C PRO A 20 22.36 -5.78 -9.46
N THR A 21 23.25 -6.24 -8.59
CA THR A 21 24.59 -6.63 -8.99
C THR A 21 24.51 -7.94 -9.77
N VAL A 22 25.14 -7.99 -10.94
CA VAL A 22 25.14 -9.18 -11.79
C VAL A 22 26.13 -10.19 -11.21
N TRP A 23 25.63 -11.22 -10.55
CA TRP A 23 26.43 -12.26 -9.89
C TRP A 23 26.38 -13.61 -10.63
N ASN A 24 25.42 -13.77 -11.54
CA ASN A 24 25.01 -15.04 -12.12
C ASN A 24 25.68 -15.38 -13.46
N PHE A 25 26.45 -14.47 -14.06
CA PHE A 25 27.18 -14.70 -15.31
C PHE A 25 28.53 -15.39 -15.08
N ASN A 26 28.49 -16.55 -14.46
CA ASN A 26 29.61 -17.48 -14.37
C ASN A 26 29.12 -18.90 -14.62
N PHE A 27 30.00 -19.79 -15.07
CA PHE A 27 29.57 -21.11 -15.58
C PHE A 27 28.89 -22.00 -14.54
N TYR A 28 29.17 -21.80 -13.24
CA TYR A 28 28.65 -22.64 -12.15
C TYR A 28 27.36 -22.09 -11.52
N LEU A 29 27.13 -20.77 -11.53
CA LEU A 29 25.89 -20.14 -11.06
C LEU A 29 24.86 -19.91 -12.17
N PHE A 30 25.29 -19.80 -13.42
CA PHE A 30 24.38 -19.57 -14.54
C PHE A 30 23.29 -20.64 -14.69
N PRO A 31 23.60 -21.96 -14.60
CA PRO A 31 22.57 -23.00 -14.65
C PRO A 31 21.55 -22.90 -13.51
N LEU A 32 22.01 -22.60 -12.29
CA LEU A 32 21.14 -22.40 -11.12
C LEU A 32 20.23 -21.17 -11.29
N TRP A 33 20.79 -20.07 -11.82
CA TRP A 33 20.01 -18.88 -12.14
C TRP A 33 18.96 -19.16 -13.22
N LEU A 34 19.31 -19.90 -14.27
CA LEU A 34 18.38 -20.28 -15.34
C LEU A 34 17.25 -21.17 -14.81
N ALA A 35 17.58 -22.16 -13.96
CA ALA A 35 16.57 -22.96 -13.28
C ALA A 35 15.64 -22.08 -12.42
N GLY A 36 16.19 -21.12 -11.67
CA GLY A 36 15.40 -20.14 -10.91
C GLY A 36 14.52 -19.26 -11.80
N LEU A 37 14.95 -18.91 -13.01
CA LEU A 37 14.13 -18.19 -13.99
C LEU A 37 12.96 -19.07 -14.46
N VAL A 38 13.22 -20.33 -14.81
CA VAL A 38 12.16 -21.28 -15.21
C VAL A 38 11.15 -21.45 -14.08
N VAL A 39 11.59 -21.68 -12.85
CA VAL A 39 10.69 -21.82 -11.69
C VAL A 39 9.83 -20.56 -11.50
N ARG A 40 10.42 -19.37 -11.54
CA ARG A 40 9.67 -18.13 -11.30
C ARG A 40 8.65 -17.81 -12.38
N TYR A 41 9.00 -17.98 -13.64
CA TYR A 41 8.14 -17.55 -14.76
C TYR A 41 7.21 -18.64 -15.28
N VAL A 42 7.61 -19.92 -15.20
CA VAL A 42 6.81 -21.04 -15.74
C VAL A 42 5.98 -21.73 -14.66
N VAL A 43 6.42 -21.71 -13.40
CA VAL A 43 5.71 -22.37 -12.29
C VAL A 43 5.03 -21.36 -11.37
N LEU A 44 5.80 -20.49 -10.72
CA LEU A 44 5.25 -19.57 -9.71
C LEU A 44 4.30 -18.56 -10.33
N PHE A 45 4.70 -17.89 -11.41
CA PHE A 45 3.89 -16.82 -12.00
C PHE A 45 2.50 -17.31 -12.46
N PRO A 46 2.35 -18.40 -13.24
CA PRO A 46 1.03 -18.87 -13.66
C PRO A 46 0.15 -19.31 -12.48
N ILE A 47 0.71 -20.01 -11.49
CA ILE A 47 -0.02 -20.44 -10.29
C ILE A 47 -0.53 -19.22 -9.51
N ARG A 48 0.36 -18.25 -9.26
CA ARG A 48 0.00 -17.02 -8.53
C ARG A 48 -1.02 -16.20 -9.30
N LEU A 49 -0.86 -16.07 -10.62
CA LEU A 49 -1.81 -15.33 -11.45
C LEU A 49 -3.18 -16.01 -11.47
N ALA A 50 -3.25 -17.33 -11.63
CA ALA A 50 -4.50 -18.07 -11.57
C ALA A 50 -5.19 -17.93 -10.21
N PHE A 51 -4.43 -18.01 -9.11
CA PHE A 51 -4.94 -17.78 -7.76
C PHE A 51 -5.46 -16.35 -7.57
N LEU A 52 -4.72 -15.34 -8.05
CA LEU A 52 -5.14 -13.95 -7.95
C LEU A 52 -6.41 -13.67 -8.77
N LEU A 53 -6.47 -14.16 -10.00
CA LEU A 53 -7.63 -13.97 -10.88
C LEU A 53 -8.88 -14.67 -10.34
N SER A 54 -8.75 -15.91 -9.85
CA SER A 54 -9.86 -16.65 -9.25
C SER A 54 -10.37 -15.96 -7.98
N THR A 55 -9.49 -15.58 -7.05
CA THR A 55 -9.88 -14.87 -5.82
C THR A 55 -10.48 -13.50 -6.10
N PHE A 56 -9.95 -12.77 -7.09
CA PHE A 56 -10.51 -11.48 -7.53
C PHE A 56 -11.91 -11.66 -8.14
N PHE A 57 -12.11 -12.67 -8.98
CA PHE A 57 -13.43 -12.98 -9.53
C PHE A 57 -14.44 -13.33 -8.43
N THR A 58 -14.09 -14.23 -7.52
CA THR A 58 -14.94 -14.60 -6.38
C THR A 58 -15.26 -13.38 -5.50
N PHE A 59 -14.27 -12.53 -5.22
CA PHE A 59 -14.48 -11.28 -4.50
C PHE A 59 -15.53 -10.40 -5.19
N ASN A 60 -15.41 -10.16 -6.49
CA ASN A 60 -16.36 -9.30 -7.22
C ASN A 60 -17.78 -9.86 -7.18
N VAL A 61 -17.95 -11.18 -7.34
CA VAL A 61 -19.26 -11.83 -7.24
C VAL A 61 -19.85 -11.68 -5.84
N VAL A 62 -19.10 -12.03 -4.79
CA VAL A 62 -19.57 -11.96 -3.40
C VAL A 62 -19.84 -10.51 -2.98
N PHE A 63 -18.97 -9.58 -3.36
CA PHE A 63 -19.13 -8.16 -3.06
C PHE A 63 -20.37 -7.60 -3.77
N PHE A 64 -20.55 -7.88 -5.06
CA PHE A 64 -21.75 -7.49 -5.82
C PHE A 64 -23.03 -8.04 -5.18
N LEU A 65 -23.08 -9.32 -4.86
CA LEU A 65 -24.23 -9.94 -4.19
C LEU A 65 -24.50 -9.32 -2.82
N SER A 66 -23.46 -9.01 -2.04
CA SER A 66 -23.62 -8.31 -0.76
C SER A 66 -24.24 -6.93 -0.94
N ARG A 67 -23.90 -6.23 -2.03
CA ARG A 67 -24.45 -4.90 -2.35
C ARG A 67 -25.92 -4.98 -2.76
N LEU A 68 -26.27 -5.98 -3.56
CA LEU A 68 -27.61 -6.20 -4.12
C LEU A 68 -28.60 -6.75 -3.08
N LEU A 69 -28.18 -7.75 -2.30
CA LEU A 69 -29.10 -8.54 -1.47
C LEU A 69 -29.19 -8.07 -0.02
N LEU A 70 -28.13 -7.45 0.53
CA LEU A 70 -28.12 -7.05 1.94
C LEU A 70 -28.57 -5.59 2.10
N PRO A 71 -29.53 -5.30 3.01
CA PRO A 71 -29.88 -3.92 3.35
C PRO A 71 -28.74 -3.23 4.11
N LYS A 72 -28.73 -1.89 4.09
CA LYS A 72 -27.78 -1.09 4.88
C LYS A 72 -27.97 -1.41 6.37
N SER A 73 -27.02 -2.12 6.95
CA SER A 73 -27.06 -2.62 8.32
C SER A 73 -25.64 -2.77 8.87
N ALA A 74 -25.50 -2.79 10.20
CA ALA A 74 -24.21 -3.05 10.84
C ALA A 74 -23.62 -4.41 10.45
N PHE A 75 -24.48 -5.41 10.21
CA PHE A 75 -24.09 -6.72 9.72
C PHE A 75 -23.45 -6.63 8.32
N LYS A 76 -24.11 -5.97 7.36
CA LYS A 76 -23.56 -5.74 6.01
C LYS A 76 -22.19 -5.08 6.08
N THR A 77 -22.04 -4.04 6.89
CA THR A 77 -20.76 -3.35 7.05
C THR A 77 -19.67 -4.26 7.62
N ARG A 78 -19.98 -5.10 8.62
CA ARG A 78 -19.03 -6.10 9.15
C ARG A 78 -18.67 -7.16 8.13
N PHE A 79 -19.62 -7.59 7.31
CA PHE A 79 -19.41 -8.57 6.25
C PHE A 79 -18.55 -8.01 5.11
N GLU A 80 -18.87 -6.80 4.61
CA GLU A 80 -18.04 -6.10 3.62
C GLU A 80 -16.61 -5.88 4.13
N LYS A 81 -16.45 -5.49 5.42
CA LYS A 81 -15.15 -5.41 6.11
C LYS A 81 -14.37 -6.73 6.05
N LEU A 82 -15.05 -7.86 6.29
CA LEU A 82 -14.44 -9.18 6.26
C LEU A 82 -14.03 -9.58 4.84
N ILE A 83 -14.91 -9.43 3.85
CA ILE A 83 -14.62 -9.76 2.45
C ILE A 83 -13.39 -9.00 1.95
N VAL A 84 -13.28 -7.73 2.32
CA VAL A 84 -12.17 -6.84 1.90
C VAL A 84 -10.87 -7.25 2.55
N ARG A 85 -10.92 -7.60 3.84
CA ARG A 85 -9.76 -8.18 4.51
C ARG A 85 -9.32 -9.47 3.82
N CYS A 86 -10.27 -10.36 3.48
CA CYS A 86 -9.98 -11.62 2.79
C CYS A 86 -9.32 -11.40 1.43
N ILE A 87 -9.81 -10.49 0.60
CA ILE A 87 -9.16 -10.21 -0.69
C ILE A 87 -7.76 -9.60 -0.49
N CYS A 88 -7.55 -8.73 0.50
CA CYS A 88 -6.20 -8.22 0.80
C CYS A 88 -5.25 -9.35 1.22
N ILE A 89 -5.72 -10.29 2.05
CA ILE A 89 -4.97 -11.50 2.42
C ILE A 89 -4.65 -12.33 1.17
N CYS A 90 -5.61 -12.56 0.26
CA CYS A 90 -5.37 -13.31 -0.97
C CYS A 90 -4.35 -12.61 -1.89
N TRP A 91 -4.42 -11.28 -2.04
CA TRP A 91 -3.41 -10.51 -2.79
C TRP A 91 -2.02 -10.68 -2.19
N VAL A 92 -1.89 -10.51 -0.88
CA VAL A 92 -0.62 -10.68 -0.16
C VAL A 92 -0.10 -12.12 -0.29
N ALA A 93 -0.98 -13.12 -0.13
CA ALA A 93 -0.66 -14.54 -0.30
C ALA A 93 -0.22 -14.87 -1.74
N SER A 94 -0.79 -14.22 -2.75
CA SER A 94 -0.41 -14.40 -4.15
C SER A 94 1.06 -14.02 -4.43
N TRP A 95 1.67 -13.17 -3.61
CA TRP A 95 3.09 -12.84 -3.72
C TRP A 95 3.97 -13.73 -2.83
N THR A 96 3.41 -14.77 -2.23
CA THR A 96 4.05 -15.58 -1.18
C THR A 96 4.63 -14.67 -0.10
N ALA A 97 3.87 -13.63 0.27
CA ALA A 97 4.39 -12.61 1.14
C ALA A 97 4.50 -13.10 2.59
N VAL A 98 5.60 -12.73 3.24
CA VAL A 98 5.85 -13.00 4.66
C VAL A 98 5.89 -11.65 5.35
N ILE A 99 4.80 -11.32 6.04
CA ILE A 99 4.61 -10.03 6.70
C ILE A 99 4.64 -10.21 8.22
N THR A 100 5.71 -9.76 8.86
CA THR A 100 5.85 -9.80 10.31
C THR A 100 5.30 -8.51 10.89
N CYS A 101 4.31 -8.63 11.77
CA CYS A 101 3.68 -7.48 12.41
C CYS A 101 4.18 -7.33 13.85
N HIS A 102 4.64 -6.13 14.20
CA HIS A 102 5.16 -5.78 15.50
C HIS A 102 4.26 -4.72 16.15
N GLY A 103 4.01 -4.85 17.45
CA GLY A 103 3.15 -3.93 18.19
C GLY A 103 1.64 -4.24 18.10
N PRO A 104 0.79 -3.41 18.74
CA PRO A 104 -0.63 -3.67 18.85
C PRO A 104 -1.34 -3.46 17.51
N ARG A 105 -2.32 -4.34 17.24
CA ARG A 105 -3.12 -4.28 16.02
C ARG A 105 -3.88 -2.95 15.91
N PRO A 106 -3.96 -2.34 14.71
CA PRO A 106 -4.75 -1.14 14.50
C PRO A 106 -6.23 -1.33 14.78
N VAL A 107 -6.79 -0.40 15.54
CA VAL A 107 -8.22 -0.34 15.89
C VAL A 107 -8.77 1.03 15.48
N ALA A 108 -10.01 1.04 14.99
CA ALA A 108 -10.72 2.28 14.72
C ALA A 108 -11.06 2.98 16.03
N SER A 109 -10.72 4.26 16.15
CA SER A 109 -11.02 5.09 17.32
C SER A 109 -11.20 6.52 16.86
N LYS A 110 -12.11 7.25 17.51
CA LYS A 110 -12.25 8.70 17.33
C LYS A 110 -10.92 9.39 17.60
N GLY A 111 -10.68 10.47 16.86
CA GLY A 111 -9.53 11.34 17.10
C GLY A 111 -8.17 10.69 16.80
N ARG A 112 -8.14 9.58 16.05
CA ARG A 112 -6.88 8.92 15.66
C ARG A 112 -6.71 8.85 14.15
N VAL A 113 -5.49 9.10 13.69
CA VAL A 113 -5.08 8.90 12.30
C VAL A 113 -3.84 8.03 12.23
N TRP A 114 -3.81 7.08 11.32
CA TRP A 114 -2.68 6.19 11.09
C TRP A 114 -1.80 6.75 9.98
N VAL A 115 -0.49 6.80 10.20
CA VAL A 115 0.44 7.45 9.29
C VAL A 115 1.59 6.51 8.98
N SER A 116 1.79 6.18 7.70
CA SER A 116 2.81 5.22 7.25
C SER A 116 3.76 5.84 6.24
N ASN A 117 5.04 5.43 6.24
CA ASN A 117 5.91 5.62 5.08
C ASN A 117 5.32 4.89 3.86
N HIS A 118 5.70 5.32 2.65
CA HIS A 118 5.09 4.83 1.41
C HIS A 118 6.15 4.38 0.43
N THR A 119 6.27 3.07 0.24
CA THR A 119 7.19 2.46 -0.73
C THR A 119 6.50 2.04 -2.02
N SER A 120 5.23 1.65 -1.95
CA SER A 120 4.53 1.07 -3.08
C SER A 120 3.03 1.19 -2.94
N MET A 121 2.29 1.14 -4.05
CA MET A 121 0.83 1.06 -4.00
C MET A 121 0.34 -0.19 -3.26
N ILE A 122 1.16 -1.24 -3.19
CA ILE A 122 0.83 -2.46 -2.43
C ILE A 122 0.87 -2.28 -0.91
N ASP A 123 1.44 -1.17 -0.40
CA ASP A 123 1.50 -0.91 1.06
C ASP A 123 0.10 -0.92 1.68
N TRP A 124 -0.89 -0.38 0.96
CA TRP A 124 -2.28 -0.42 1.42
C TRP A 124 -2.81 -1.85 1.53
N LEU A 125 -2.45 -2.76 0.62
CA LEU A 125 -2.81 -4.18 0.68
C LEU A 125 -2.11 -4.88 1.85
N VAL A 126 -0.81 -4.60 2.05
CA VAL A 126 0.01 -5.14 3.15
C VAL A 126 -0.56 -4.73 4.52
N LEU A 127 -1.03 -3.49 4.67
CA LEU A 127 -1.65 -3.03 5.91
C LEU A 127 -3.10 -3.53 6.05
N SER A 128 -3.87 -3.54 4.96
CA SER A 128 -5.29 -3.90 4.97
C SER A 128 -5.56 -5.39 5.18
N GLN A 129 -4.57 -6.27 4.95
CA GLN A 129 -4.66 -7.68 5.35
C GLN A 129 -4.73 -7.85 6.89
N VAL A 130 -4.10 -6.94 7.63
CA VAL A 130 -4.18 -6.89 9.09
C VAL A 130 -5.50 -6.25 9.46
N THR A 131 -5.68 -4.96 9.23
CA THR A 131 -6.91 -4.21 9.51
C THR A 131 -7.26 -3.40 8.27
N PRO A 132 -8.45 -3.55 7.67
CA PRO A 132 -8.83 -2.73 6.52
C PRO A 132 -8.82 -1.23 6.87
N PHE A 133 -8.21 -0.42 6.02
CA PHE A 133 -8.09 1.03 6.22
C PHE A 133 -8.89 1.80 5.16
N ALA A 134 -9.55 2.88 5.61
CA ALA A 134 -9.85 3.98 4.69
C ALA A 134 -8.56 4.74 4.43
N THR A 135 -8.33 5.18 3.21
CA THR A 135 -7.10 5.92 2.88
C THR A 135 -7.41 7.19 2.11
N VAL A 136 -6.53 8.17 2.26
CA VAL A 136 -6.50 9.36 1.39
C VAL A 136 -5.75 8.97 0.12
N MET A 137 -6.38 9.06 -1.04
CA MET A 137 -5.78 8.61 -2.30
C MET A 137 -6.01 9.59 -3.46
N GLN A 138 -5.04 9.63 -4.37
CA GLN A 138 -5.22 10.38 -5.61
C GLN A 138 -6.18 9.62 -6.53
N LYS A 139 -7.06 10.32 -7.24
CA LYS A 139 -7.83 9.71 -8.33
C LYS A 139 -6.90 9.30 -9.48
N HIS A 140 -6.87 8.00 -9.79
CA HIS A 140 -6.15 7.49 -10.95
C HIS A 140 -7.08 7.35 -12.15
N PRO A 141 -6.61 7.62 -13.39
CA PRO A 141 -7.37 7.33 -14.60
C PRO A 141 -7.32 5.83 -14.97
N GLY A 142 -8.16 5.43 -15.92
CA GLY A 142 -8.15 4.09 -16.50
C GLY A 142 -8.70 3.00 -15.58
N TRP A 143 -8.32 1.75 -15.83
CA TRP A 143 -8.85 0.58 -15.12
C TRP A 143 -8.61 0.63 -13.61
N LEU A 144 -7.47 1.18 -13.17
CA LEU A 144 -7.17 1.33 -11.75
C LEU A 144 -8.17 2.28 -11.06
N GLY A 145 -8.57 3.36 -11.74
CA GLY A 145 -9.58 4.29 -11.24
C GLY A 145 -10.96 3.67 -11.09
N VAL A 146 -11.34 2.80 -12.04
CA VAL A 146 -12.62 2.06 -11.98
C VAL A 146 -12.64 1.11 -10.79
N ILE A 147 -11.57 0.32 -10.60
CA ILE A 147 -11.44 -0.58 -9.46
C ILE A 147 -11.42 0.20 -8.15
N GLN A 148 -10.67 1.30 -8.09
CA GLN A 148 -10.64 2.18 -6.92
C GLN A 148 -12.06 2.66 -6.56
N THR A 149 -12.79 3.22 -7.52
CA THR A 149 -14.14 3.73 -7.26
C THR A 149 -15.09 2.60 -6.83
N TYR A 150 -15.10 1.48 -7.56
CA TYR A 150 -16.03 0.37 -7.30
C TYR A 150 -15.81 -0.29 -5.93
N ILE A 151 -14.55 -0.51 -5.55
CA ILE A 151 -14.18 -1.21 -4.32
C ILE A 151 -14.09 -0.23 -3.14
N MET A 152 -13.42 0.92 -3.32
CA MET A 152 -13.03 1.81 -2.23
C MET A 152 -14.14 2.79 -1.79
N ASP A 153 -15.16 3.04 -2.61
CA ASP A 153 -16.28 3.93 -2.24
C ASP A 153 -17.05 3.40 -1.02
N GLY A 154 -17.02 2.09 -0.77
CA GLY A 154 -17.61 1.47 0.42
C GLY A 154 -16.86 1.73 1.73
N PHE A 155 -15.61 2.22 1.69
CA PHE A 155 -14.74 2.34 2.88
C PHE A 155 -14.64 3.76 3.42
N GLY A 156 -15.26 4.72 2.76
CA GLY A 156 -15.10 6.13 3.10
C GLY A 156 -13.69 6.65 2.78
N CYS A 157 -13.04 6.08 1.76
CA CYS A 157 -11.79 6.60 1.24
C CYS A 157 -11.97 8.05 0.74
N ILE A 158 -10.97 8.87 0.99
CA ILE A 158 -11.00 10.30 0.66
C ILE A 158 -10.18 10.52 -0.60
N TYR A 159 -10.84 10.86 -1.69
CA TYR A 159 -10.19 11.10 -2.97
C TYR A 159 -9.75 12.55 -3.13
N PHE A 160 -8.60 12.75 -3.77
CA PHE A 160 -8.13 14.07 -4.19
C PHE A 160 -7.57 14.07 -5.61
N ASN A 161 -7.57 15.24 -6.25
CA ASN A 161 -6.95 15.50 -7.53
C ASN A 161 -5.76 16.45 -7.35
N ARG A 162 -4.55 15.98 -7.70
CA ARG A 162 -3.32 16.79 -7.60
C ARG A 162 -3.36 18.06 -8.46
N LYS A 163 -4.17 18.09 -9.52
CA LYS A 163 -4.28 19.22 -10.45
C LYS A 163 -5.19 20.34 -9.94
N GLU A 164 -5.97 20.10 -8.90
CA GLU A 164 -6.96 21.06 -8.39
C GLU A 164 -6.53 21.64 -7.04
N ALA A 165 -5.99 22.86 -7.04
CA ALA A 165 -5.51 23.51 -5.81
C ALA A 165 -6.62 23.69 -4.75
N LYS A 166 -7.86 23.98 -5.18
CA LYS A 166 -9.06 24.10 -4.31
C LYS A 166 -9.48 22.79 -3.65
N ASP A 167 -8.93 21.67 -4.11
CA ASP A 167 -9.26 20.36 -3.55
C ASP A 167 -8.53 20.10 -2.21
N ARG A 168 -7.39 20.77 -1.97
CA ARG A 168 -6.60 20.55 -0.75
C ARG A 168 -7.32 20.95 0.53
N GLU A 169 -7.97 22.12 0.55
CA GLU A 169 -8.75 22.58 1.71
C GLU A 169 -9.97 21.69 1.95
N LYS A 170 -10.67 21.30 0.86
CA LYS A 170 -11.82 20.39 0.93
C LYS A 170 -11.42 19.01 1.47
N VAL A 171 -10.27 18.49 1.05
CA VAL A 171 -9.73 17.21 1.53
C VAL A 171 -9.35 17.32 3.01
N ALA A 172 -8.71 18.42 3.43
CA ALA A 172 -8.39 18.65 4.83
C ALA A 172 -9.65 18.69 5.71
N LEU A 173 -10.73 19.36 5.26
CA LEU A 173 -12.02 19.36 5.94
C LEU A 173 -12.62 17.95 6.05
N ARG A 174 -12.66 17.21 4.93
CA ARG A 174 -13.16 15.82 4.92
C ARG A 174 -12.38 14.91 5.86
N ILE A 175 -11.06 15.08 5.94
CA ILE A 175 -10.23 14.32 6.88
C ILE A 175 -10.58 14.68 8.32
N LYS A 176 -10.71 15.97 8.65
CA LYS A 176 -11.12 16.42 9.99
C LYS A 176 -12.48 15.87 10.38
N ASP A 177 -13.44 15.88 9.46
CA ASP A 177 -14.78 15.33 9.71
C ASP A 177 -14.73 13.81 9.88
N TYR A 178 -13.95 13.10 9.06
CA TYR A 178 -13.77 11.66 9.16
C TYR A 178 -13.20 11.25 10.53
N VAL A 179 -12.18 11.97 11.00
CA VAL A 179 -11.49 11.68 12.27
C VAL A 179 -12.39 11.93 13.49
N LYS A 180 -13.34 12.86 13.40
CA LYS A 180 -14.31 13.16 14.47
C LYS A 180 -15.42 12.12 14.57
N ASN A 181 -15.77 11.46 13.47
CA ASN A 181 -16.86 10.49 13.41
C ASN A 181 -16.48 9.15 14.07
N ASP A 182 -17.43 8.51 14.75
CA ASP A 182 -17.26 7.14 15.25
C ASP A 182 -17.67 6.10 14.21
N GLY A 183 -17.07 4.90 14.29
CA GLY A 183 -17.60 3.70 13.62
C GLY A 183 -17.11 3.42 12.19
N GLY A 184 -16.25 4.30 11.63
CA GLY A 184 -15.61 4.13 10.33
C GLY A 184 -14.51 3.05 10.30
N PHE A 185 -13.79 2.97 9.18
CA PHE A 185 -12.50 2.27 9.13
C PHE A 185 -11.44 3.19 9.77
N PRO A 186 -10.33 2.68 10.31
CA PRO A 186 -9.23 3.55 10.68
C PRO A 186 -8.73 4.29 9.43
N LEU A 187 -8.45 5.58 9.56
CA LEU A 187 -7.95 6.41 8.46
C LEU A 187 -6.43 6.26 8.37
N LEU A 188 -5.94 5.88 7.20
CA LEU A 188 -4.53 5.77 6.85
C LEU A 188 -4.13 6.92 5.93
N ILE A 189 -2.99 7.54 6.24
CA ILE A 189 -2.37 8.60 5.43
C ILE A 189 -0.91 8.23 5.15
N PHE A 190 -0.53 8.35 3.89
CA PHE A 190 0.85 8.24 3.44
C PHE A 190 1.41 9.65 3.23
N PRO A 191 2.07 10.26 4.23
CA PRO A 191 2.35 11.69 4.25
C PRO A 191 3.53 12.06 3.33
N GLU A 192 4.29 11.10 2.81
CA GLU A 192 5.30 11.32 1.78
C GLU A 192 4.67 11.85 0.48
N GLY A 193 3.40 11.51 0.22
CA GLY A 193 2.65 11.95 -0.96
C GLY A 193 3.13 11.34 -2.28
N THR A 194 4.13 10.45 -2.22
CA THR A 194 4.68 9.67 -3.33
C THR A 194 5.35 8.42 -2.77
N CYS A 195 5.54 7.40 -3.60
CA CYS A 195 6.34 6.25 -3.23
C CYS A 195 7.84 6.62 -3.15
N VAL A 196 8.54 6.06 -2.16
CA VAL A 196 9.96 6.25 -1.82
C VAL A 196 10.64 4.88 -1.69
N ASN A 197 11.92 4.78 -1.99
CA ASN A 197 12.61 3.51 -2.17
C ASN A 197 12.87 2.66 -0.91
N ASN A 198 12.21 2.91 0.22
CA ASN A 198 12.37 2.17 1.49
C ASN A 198 13.79 2.16 2.09
N ARG A 199 14.73 2.93 1.53
CA ARG A 199 16.07 3.16 2.09
C ARG A 199 16.15 4.51 2.79
N TYR A 200 15.44 5.48 2.25
CA TYR A 200 15.30 6.83 2.78
C TYR A 200 13.82 7.13 3.03
N SER A 201 13.55 8.20 3.76
CA SER A 201 12.24 8.83 3.83
C SER A 201 12.35 10.26 3.32
N THR A 202 11.27 10.76 2.75
CA THR A 202 11.19 12.16 2.31
C THR A 202 10.56 13.03 3.38
N MET A 203 10.65 14.35 3.21
CA MET A 203 9.92 15.27 4.09
C MET A 203 8.41 15.02 4.00
N PHE A 204 7.80 14.75 5.14
CA PHE A 204 6.37 14.50 5.24
C PHE A 204 5.56 15.78 5.04
N LYS A 205 4.42 15.66 4.36
CA LYS A 205 3.47 16.76 4.18
C LYS A 205 2.79 17.07 5.51
N LYS A 206 2.92 18.32 5.97
CA LYS A 206 2.36 18.83 7.23
C LYS A 206 0.86 18.58 7.41
N GLY A 207 0.08 18.60 6.32
CA GLY A 207 -1.37 18.43 6.36
C GLY A 207 -1.84 17.12 7.01
N ALA A 208 -1.01 16.07 7.04
CA ALA A 208 -1.32 14.83 7.75
C ALA A 208 -1.26 14.96 9.28
N PHE A 209 -0.62 16.02 9.80
CA PHE A 209 -0.33 16.24 11.23
C PHE A 209 -1.08 17.45 11.81
N GLU A 210 -1.80 18.22 10.98
CA GLU A 210 -2.56 19.42 11.38
C GLU A 210 -4.06 19.12 11.62
N LEU A 211 -4.38 17.86 11.91
CA LEU A 211 -5.76 17.34 11.94
C LEU A 211 -6.43 17.39 13.32
N ASP A 212 -5.76 17.95 14.33
CA ASP A 212 -6.20 17.91 15.73
C ASP A 212 -6.56 16.47 16.18
N ALA A 213 -5.66 15.54 15.84
CA ALA A 213 -5.83 14.12 15.98
C ALA A 213 -4.55 13.49 16.51
N ALA A 214 -4.68 12.45 17.32
CA ALA A 214 -3.55 11.63 17.73
C ALA A 214 -3.03 10.83 16.54
N VAL A 215 -1.72 10.86 16.32
CA VAL A 215 -1.06 10.17 15.22
C VAL A 215 -0.61 8.80 15.69
N CYS A 216 -1.02 7.75 14.99
CA CYS A 216 -0.60 6.37 15.22
C CYS A 216 0.42 6.00 14.12
N PRO A 217 1.73 6.09 14.40
CA PRO A 217 2.73 5.88 13.36
C PRO A 217 2.82 4.39 12.98
N ILE A 218 3.02 4.14 11.70
CA ILE A 218 3.30 2.82 11.13
C ILE A 218 4.60 2.93 10.35
N ALA A 219 5.50 1.96 10.53
CA ALA A 219 6.70 1.84 9.69
C ALA A 219 6.68 0.51 8.95
N ILE A 220 6.84 0.55 7.63
CA ILE A 220 6.98 -0.62 6.77
C ILE A 220 8.42 -0.69 6.28
N LYS A 221 9.07 -1.83 6.52
CA LYS A 221 10.40 -2.14 6.02
C LYS A 221 10.35 -3.39 5.15
N TYR A 222 10.63 -3.24 3.86
CA TYR A 222 10.72 -4.35 2.92
C TYR A 222 12.13 -4.93 2.91
N ASN A 223 12.22 -6.26 2.84
CA ASN A 223 13.48 -6.95 2.65
C ASN A 223 13.81 -7.04 1.15
N LYS A 224 14.73 -6.16 0.72
CA LYS A 224 15.17 -6.05 -0.68
C LYS A 224 15.94 -7.25 -1.22
N ILE A 225 16.32 -8.22 -0.37
CA ILE A 225 16.95 -9.46 -0.81
C ILE A 225 15.97 -10.29 -1.66
N PHE A 226 14.68 -10.28 -1.31
CA PHE A 226 13.67 -11.07 -2.01
C PHE A 226 13.04 -10.32 -3.19
N VAL A 227 12.75 -9.03 -3.01
CA VAL A 227 12.18 -8.15 -4.04
C VAL A 227 12.35 -6.68 -3.67
N ASP A 228 12.62 -5.81 -4.65
CA ASP A 228 12.53 -4.35 -4.46
C ASP A 228 11.08 -3.90 -4.68
N ALA A 229 10.32 -3.79 -3.60
CA ALA A 229 8.91 -3.41 -3.64
C ALA A 229 8.65 -1.96 -4.09
N PHE A 230 9.70 -1.14 -4.19
CA PHE A 230 9.60 0.26 -4.60
C PHE A 230 8.96 0.40 -5.98
N TRP A 231 7.87 1.16 -6.03
CA TRP A 231 7.20 1.49 -7.28
C TRP A 231 7.34 2.97 -7.63
N SER A 232 7.68 3.26 -8.88
CA SER A 232 7.68 4.61 -9.43
C SER A 232 6.88 4.66 -10.71
N SER A 233 5.81 5.46 -10.72
CA SER A 233 4.98 5.67 -11.90
C SER A 233 5.72 6.36 -13.05
N ARG A 234 6.91 6.95 -12.79
CA ARG A 234 7.75 7.58 -13.82
C ARG A 234 8.55 6.56 -14.62
N THR A 235 8.85 5.40 -14.03
CA THR A 235 9.73 4.38 -14.64
C THR A 235 8.97 3.14 -15.07
N GLN A 236 7.87 2.79 -14.40
CA GLN A 236 7.17 1.52 -14.61
C GLN A 236 5.66 1.67 -14.38
N SER A 237 4.86 1.07 -15.26
CA SER A 237 3.41 0.97 -15.04
C SER A 237 3.09 0.08 -13.84
N PHE A 238 1.94 0.31 -13.20
CA PHE A 238 1.55 -0.51 -12.05
C PHE A 238 1.35 -1.98 -12.44
N GLY A 239 0.83 -2.27 -13.64
CA GLY A 239 0.70 -3.65 -14.13
C GLY A 239 2.05 -4.37 -14.28
N MET A 240 3.06 -3.69 -14.83
CA MET A 240 4.41 -4.25 -14.90
C MET A 240 5.01 -4.46 -13.50
N HIS A 241 4.72 -3.56 -12.55
CA HIS A 241 5.14 -3.72 -11.16
C HIS A 241 4.51 -4.96 -10.51
N LEU A 242 3.22 -5.19 -10.76
CA LEU A 242 2.55 -6.41 -10.29
C LEU A 242 3.19 -7.67 -10.88
N VAL A 243 3.52 -7.70 -12.18
CA VAL A 243 4.21 -8.85 -12.79
C VAL A 243 5.58 -9.09 -12.13
N GLU A 244 6.32 -8.04 -11.82
CA GLU A 244 7.60 -8.15 -11.10
C GLU A 244 7.41 -8.76 -9.71
N LEU A 245 6.42 -8.31 -8.94
CA LEU A 245 6.10 -8.91 -7.64
C LEU A 245 5.68 -10.38 -7.78
N MET A 246 4.85 -10.70 -8.78
CA MET A 246 4.34 -12.06 -9.03
C MET A 246 5.43 -13.02 -9.51
N THR A 247 6.49 -12.52 -10.14
CA THR A 247 7.67 -13.28 -10.61
C THR A 247 8.85 -13.22 -9.64
N SER A 248 8.70 -12.54 -8.50
CA SER A 248 9.71 -12.51 -7.43
C SER A 248 9.69 -13.80 -6.59
N TRP A 249 10.68 -14.01 -5.74
CA TRP A 249 10.65 -15.16 -4.82
C TRP A 249 9.56 -15.01 -3.77
N ALA A 250 9.53 -13.87 -3.09
CA ALA A 250 8.54 -13.53 -2.08
C ALA A 250 8.55 -12.02 -1.82
N VAL A 251 7.44 -11.48 -1.31
CA VAL A 251 7.41 -10.13 -0.70
C VAL A 251 7.59 -10.27 0.80
N VAL A 252 8.76 -9.93 1.32
CA VAL A 252 9.04 -10.03 2.76
C VAL A 252 9.09 -8.63 3.36
N ALA A 253 8.35 -8.38 4.43
CA ALA A 253 8.33 -7.09 5.10
C ALA A 253 8.05 -7.18 6.60
N ASP A 254 8.63 -6.25 7.34
CA ASP A 254 8.27 -5.96 8.73
C ASP A 254 7.36 -4.72 8.78
N VAL A 255 6.26 -4.84 9.52
CA VAL A 255 5.32 -3.75 9.79
C VAL A 255 5.32 -3.47 11.28
N TYR A 256 5.73 -2.27 11.66
CA TYR A 256 5.77 -1.82 13.04
C TYR A 256 4.61 -0.87 13.30
N PHE A 257 3.71 -1.25 14.20
CA PHE A 257 2.68 -0.40 14.76
C PHE A 257 3.24 0.27 16.03
N LEU A 258 3.53 1.57 15.93
CA LEU A 258 4.21 2.33 16.98
C LEU A 258 3.22 3.00 17.94
N GLU A 259 3.75 3.47 19.07
CA GLU A 259 2.97 4.18 20.09
C GLU A 259 2.31 5.44 19.54
N THR A 260 1.08 5.68 19.96
CA THR A 260 0.31 6.88 19.59
C THR A 260 1.00 8.14 20.08
N GLN A 261 1.16 9.12 19.19
CA GLN A 261 1.78 10.40 19.43
C GLN A 261 0.71 11.50 19.47
N HIS A 262 0.86 12.41 20.42
CA HIS A 262 0.02 13.60 20.56
C HIS A 262 0.84 14.84 20.22
N LYS A 263 0.18 15.85 19.63
CA LYS A 263 0.82 17.13 19.39
C LYS A 263 1.22 17.75 20.73
N GLN A 264 2.50 18.06 20.89
CA GLN A 264 2.98 18.79 22.05
C GLN A 264 2.52 20.26 21.96
N PRO A 265 2.28 20.92 23.11
CA PRO A 265 1.86 22.32 23.17
C PRO A 265 2.85 23.27 22.48
#